data_AF-A0A6S7KUV8-F1
#
_entry.id   AF-A0A6S7KUV8-F1
#
_cell.length_a   1.000
_cell.length_b   1.000
_cell.length_c   1.000
_cell.angle_alpha   90.00
_cell.angle_beta   90.00
_cell.angle_gamma   90.00
#
_symmetry.space_group_name_H-M   'P 1'
#
loop_
_entity.id
_entity.type
_entity.pdbx_description
1 polymer ?
#
loop_
_entity_poly.entity_id
_entity_poly.type
_entity_poly.pdbx_seq_one_letter_code
_entity_poly.pdbx_strand_id
1 'polypeptide(L)'
;MLYTKYTFVLAGETCSYDNWDYRWIWTNFGQLLNWETLECMTDDYQYQYKYLVTMKKCDKNNQKQLWECVGNKKYNIKQTQSGRHMYYGEHLQYVTTKNTYSYYDKKWTRFGSEKHVCSQ
;
A
#
# COMPACT_ATOMS: atom_id res chain seq x y z
N MET A 1 -13.71 11.42 14.34
CA MET A 1 -12.57 10.58 13.89
C MET A 1 -11.83 11.36 12.82
N LEU A 2 -10.54 11.64 13.02
CA LEU A 2 -9.69 12.31 12.03
C LEU A 2 -9.07 11.25 11.12
N TYR A 3 -9.29 11.34 9.82
CA TYR A 3 -8.67 10.46 8.83
C TYR A 3 -7.47 11.18 8.19
N THR A 4 -6.34 10.50 8.06
CA THR A 4 -5.15 11.04 7.39
C THR A 4 -5.11 10.59 5.93
N LYS A 5 -4.91 11.53 5.00
CA LYS A 5 -4.86 11.27 3.55
C LYS A 5 -3.42 11.10 3.05
N TYR A 6 -3.23 10.22 2.08
CA TYR A 6 -1.97 9.79 1.47
C TYR A 6 -2.17 9.69 -0.04
N THR A 7 -1.11 9.67 -0.84
CA THR A 7 -1.23 9.42 -2.29
C THR A 7 -0.37 8.22 -2.69
N PHE A 8 -0.95 7.19 -3.33
CA PHE A 8 -0.23 6.07 -3.92
C PHE A 8 -0.52 6.06 -5.43
N VAL A 9 0.54 6.06 -6.22
CA VAL A 9 0.47 6.16 -7.69
C VAL A 9 1.15 4.93 -8.26
N LEU A 10 0.57 4.35 -9.32
CA LEU A 10 1.23 3.32 -10.10
C LEU A 10 2.43 3.96 -10.81
N ALA A 11 3.61 3.34 -10.80
CA ALA A 11 4.76 4.03 -11.39
C ALA A 11 4.61 4.15 -12.92
N GLY A 12 4.89 5.35 -13.43
CA GLY A 12 4.65 5.72 -14.82
C GLY A 12 3.57 6.80 -14.94
N GLU A 13 2.75 6.99 -13.90
CA GLU A 13 1.77 8.07 -13.85
C GLU A 13 2.32 9.26 -13.06
N THR A 14 1.96 10.47 -13.49
CA THR A 14 2.38 11.69 -12.80
C THR A 14 1.54 11.85 -11.55
N CYS A 15 2.17 11.81 -10.38
CA CYS A 15 1.51 12.10 -9.12
C CYS A 15 0.90 13.52 -9.17
N SER A 16 -0.41 13.61 -8.96
CA SER A 16 -1.12 14.89 -8.83
C SER A 16 -1.95 14.87 -7.56
N TYR A 17 -2.04 16.04 -6.91
CA TYR A 17 -3.00 16.22 -5.82
C TYR A 17 -4.44 16.15 -6.32
N ASP A 18 -4.69 16.42 -7.60
CA ASP A 18 -6.03 16.51 -8.17
C ASP A 18 -6.62 15.15 -8.56
N ASN A 19 -5.80 14.10 -8.63
CA ASN A 19 -6.29 12.75 -8.89
C ASN A 19 -6.68 12.07 -7.56
N TRP A 20 -7.99 11.84 -7.40
CA TRP A 20 -8.56 11.28 -6.17
C TRP A 20 -8.39 9.77 -6.10
N ASP A 21 -8.27 9.06 -7.23
CA ASP A 21 -8.00 7.62 -7.30
C ASP A 21 -6.67 7.25 -6.66
N TYR A 22 -5.73 8.19 -6.65
CA TYR A 22 -4.45 7.98 -5.99
C TYR A 22 -4.48 8.32 -4.53
N ARG A 23 -5.59 8.77 -3.93
CA ARG A 23 -5.61 9.13 -2.52
C ARG A 23 -5.99 7.92 -1.66
N TRP A 24 -5.23 7.71 -0.59
CA TRP A 24 -5.38 6.59 0.34
C TRP A 24 -5.41 7.08 1.78
N ILE A 25 -5.94 6.29 2.67
CA ILE A 25 -6.12 6.60 4.08
C ILE A 25 -5.75 5.38 4.91
N TRP A 26 -4.93 5.60 5.93
CA TRP A 26 -4.79 4.62 7.01
C TRP A 26 -6.03 4.70 7.89
N THR A 27 -6.80 3.61 7.95
CA THR A 27 -7.92 3.51 8.89
C THR A 27 -7.40 3.22 10.30
N ASN A 28 -8.22 3.48 11.32
CA ASN A 28 -7.90 3.14 12.71
C ASN A 28 -7.73 1.62 12.94
N PHE A 29 -8.13 0.78 11.99
CA PHE A 29 -7.97 -0.66 12.04
C PHE A 29 -6.68 -1.13 11.37
N GLY A 30 -5.86 -0.22 10.81
CA GLY A 30 -4.63 -0.59 10.09
C GLY A 30 -4.90 -1.03 8.65
N GLN A 31 -5.99 -0.58 8.04
CA GLN A 31 -6.27 -0.82 6.62
C GLN A 31 -5.81 0.37 5.78
N LEU A 32 -5.43 0.11 4.52
CA LEU A 32 -5.20 1.13 3.51
C LEU A 32 -6.46 1.28 2.65
N LEU A 33 -7.25 2.31 2.92
CA LEU A 33 -8.50 2.65 2.24
C LEU A 33 -8.22 3.58 1.07
N ASN A 34 -8.71 3.28 -0.13
CA ASN A 34 -8.74 4.23 -1.23
C ASN A 34 -9.86 5.26 -1.01
N TRP A 35 -9.57 6.54 -1.21
CA TRP A 35 -10.53 7.62 -0.95
C TRP A 35 -11.67 7.66 -1.96
N GLU A 36 -11.37 7.39 -3.25
CA GLU A 36 -12.37 7.47 -4.31
C GLU A 36 -13.30 6.25 -4.29
N THR A 37 -12.72 5.06 -4.28
CA THR A 37 -13.51 3.82 -4.37
C THR A 37 -14.09 3.38 -3.03
N LEU A 38 -13.58 3.91 -1.91
CA LEU A 38 -13.89 3.48 -0.55
C LEU A 38 -13.62 1.99 -0.30
N GLU A 39 -12.69 1.41 -1.05
CA GLU A 39 -12.25 0.03 -0.93
C GLU A 39 -10.90 -0.07 -0.23
N CYS A 40 -10.68 -1.19 0.46
CA CYS A 40 -9.45 -1.47 1.18
C CYS A 40 -8.52 -2.35 0.36
N MET A 41 -7.25 -2.00 0.42
CA MET A 41 -6.16 -2.76 -0.18
C MET A 41 -6.05 -4.16 0.45
N THR A 42 -5.98 -5.18 -0.39
CA THR A 42 -5.67 -6.56 -0.03
C THR A 42 -4.66 -7.11 -1.03
N ASP A 43 -4.04 -8.25 -0.74
CA ASP A 43 -3.43 -9.06 -1.80
C ASP A 43 -4.29 -10.28 -2.14
N ASP A 44 -4.19 -10.70 -3.39
CA ASP A 44 -4.82 -11.92 -3.87
C ASP A 44 -3.85 -12.71 -4.73
N TYR A 45 -3.96 -14.03 -4.68
CA TYR A 45 -3.09 -14.90 -5.47
C TYR A 45 -3.54 -14.86 -6.94
N GLN A 46 -2.62 -14.47 -7.81
CA GLN A 46 -2.85 -14.38 -9.26
C GLN A 46 -1.84 -15.26 -10.02
N TYR A 47 -2.18 -15.53 -11.28
CA TYR A 47 -1.46 -16.41 -12.20
C TYR A 47 0.07 -16.10 -12.22
N GLN A 48 0.90 -17.14 -12.36
CA GLN A 48 2.38 -17.08 -12.28
C GLN A 48 2.97 -16.84 -10.87
N TYR A 49 2.33 -17.35 -9.82
CA TYR A 49 2.85 -17.32 -8.43
C TYR A 49 3.07 -15.91 -7.86
N LYS A 50 2.29 -14.93 -8.32
CA LYS A 50 2.39 -13.53 -7.86
C LYS A 50 1.18 -13.16 -7.03
N TYR A 51 1.41 -12.41 -5.97
CA TYR A 51 0.35 -11.84 -5.16
C TYR A 51 0.13 -10.41 -5.61
N LEU A 52 -0.96 -10.18 -6.33
CA LEU A 52 -1.33 -8.86 -6.83
C LEU A 52 -2.02 -8.09 -5.71
N VAL A 53 -1.65 -6.81 -5.55
CA VAL A 53 -2.43 -5.91 -4.71
C VAL A 53 -3.72 -5.55 -5.45
N THR A 54 -4.86 -5.78 -4.81
CA THR A 54 -6.19 -5.49 -5.33
C THR A 54 -6.99 -4.68 -4.31
N MET A 55 -8.09 -4.10 -4.76
CA MET A 55 -9.04 -3.39 -3.89
C MET A 55 -10.28 -4.26 -3.72
N LYS A 56 -10.78 -4.34 -2.48
CA LYS A 56 -12.03 -5.01 -2.14
C LYS A 56 -12.74 -4.20 -1.06
N LYS A 57 -14.06 -4.42 -0.91
CA LYS A 57 -14.83 -3.89 0.22
C LYS A 57 -14.08 -4.08 1.55
N CYS A 58 -13.99 -3.00 2.33
CA CYS A 58 -13.32 -3.01 3.61
C CYS A 58 -14.00 -3.94 4.62
N ASP A 59 -13.21 -4.83 5.21
CA ASP A 59 -13.59 -5.70 6.31
C ASP A 59 -12.47 -5.69 7.36
N LYS A 60 -12.75 -5.09 8.52
CA LYS A 60 -11.79 -4.99 9.63
C LYS A 60 -11.35 -6.35 10.19
N ASN A 61 -12.13 -7.41 9.95
CA ASN A 61 -11.80 -8.75 10.41
C ASN A 61 -10.92 -9.50 9.40
N ASN A 62 -10.85 -9.02 8.15
CA ASN A 62 -10.04 -9.62 7.11
C ASN A 62 -8.55 -9.27 7.30
N GLN A 63 -7.79 -10.22 7.83
CA GLN A 63 -6.36 -10.05 8.10
C GLN A 63 -5.52 -9.75 6.85
N LYS A 64 -6.01 -10.07 5.64
CA LYS A 64 -5.32 -9.71 4.39
C LYS A 64 -5.36 -8.22 4.07
N GLN A 65 -6.30 -7.49 4.68
CA GLN A 65 -6.46 -6.04 4.49
C GLN A 65 -5.72 -5.22 5.56
N LEU A 66 -5.03 -5.89 6.49
CA LEU A 66 -4.30 -5.23 7.54
C LEU A 66 -2.83 -5.12 7.14
N TRP A 67 -2.30 -3.90 7.29
CA TRP A 67 -0.97 -3.54 6.87
C TRP A 67 -0.24 -2.83 8.00
N GLU A 68 1.09 -2.92 8.00
CA GLU A 68 1.93 -2.24 8.98
C GLU A 68 3.19 -1.69 8.30
N CYS A 69 3.70 -0.57 8.81
CA CYS A 69 5.03 -0.11 8.42
C CYS A 69 6.10 -0.80 9.25
N VAL A 70 7.11 -1.34 8.57
CA VAL A 70 8.19 -2.11 9.17
C VAL A 70 9.57 -1.55 8.85
N GLY A 71 10.57 -1.98 9.63
CA GLY A 71 11.95 -1.53 9.55
C GLY A 71 12.22 -0.22 10.31
N ASN A 72 13.50 0.05 10.58
CA ASN A 72 13.92 1.17 11.44
C ASN A 72 13.41 2.54 10.99
N LYS A 73 13.27 2.75 9.68
CA LYS A 73 12.77 4.01 9.09
C LYS A 73 11.31 3.94 8.61
N LYS A 74 10.61 2.82 8.82
CA LYS A 74 9.17 2.63 8.47
C LYS A 74 8.79 2.92 7.00
N TYR A 75 9.74 2.80 6.06
CA TYR A 75 9.48 2.98 4.62
C TYR A 75 8.88 1.76 3.93
N ASN A 76 8.81 0.63 4.64
CA ASN A 76 8.37 -0.63 4.09
C ASN A 76 6.98 -0.93 4.62
N ILE A 77 6.07 -1.34 3.75
CA ILE A 77 4.72 -1.76 4.15
C ILE A 77 4.66 -3.29 4.06
N LYS A 78 4.11 -3.93 5.09
CA LYS A 78 3.98 -5.39 5.21
C LYS A 78 2.54 -5.75 5.53
N GLN A 79 2.01 -6.79 4.87
CA GLN A 79 0.71 -7.35 5.21
C GLN A 79 0.86 -8.19 6.49
N THR A 80 -0.03 -7.99 7.46
CA THR A 80 0.10 -8.64 8.77
C THR A 80 -0.13 -10.17 8.71
N GLN A 81 -1.04 -10.65 7.86
CA GLN A 81 -1.36 -12.09 7.78
C GLN A 81 -0.24 -12.92 7.16
N SER A 82 0.18 -12.61 5.94
CA SER A 82 1.19 -13.39 5.22
C SER A 82 2.62 -12.99 5.56
N GLY A 83 2.80 -11.80 6.14
CA GLY A 83 4.09 -11.19 6.33
C GLY A 83 4.77 -10.70 5.05
N ARG A 84 4.05 -10.67 3.91
CA ARG A 84 4.60 -10.20 2.64
C ARG A 84 4.77 -8.70 2.62
N HIS A 85 5.84 -8.25 1.97
CA HIS A 85 6.16 -6.86 1.76
C HIS A 85 5.53 -6.34 0.48
N MET A 86 4.98 -5.12 0.54
CA MET A 86 4.51 -4.38 -0.63
C MET A 86 5.69 -4.00 -1.51
N TYR A 87 5.57 -4.28 -2.80
CA TYR A 87 6.64 -4.15 -3.77
C TYR A 87 6.13 -3.57 -5.09
N TYR A 88 6.96 -2.72 -5.68
CA TYR A 88 6.80 -2.21 -7.04
C TYR A 88 8.13 -2.39 -7.79
N GLY A 89 8.10 -3.02 -8.97
CA GLY A 89 9.30 -3.48 -9.68
C GLY A 89 9.27 -3.29 -11.20
N GLU A 90 10.46 -3.27 -11.82
CA GLU A 90 10.73 -2.73 -13.17
C GLU A 90 9.96 -3.36 -14.35
N HIS A 91 9.43 -4.58 -14.19
CA HIS A 91 8.71 -5.27 -15.28
C HIS A 91 7.19 -5.30 -15.10
N LEU A 92 6.67 -4.84 -13.96
CA LEU A 92 5.26 -4.92 -13.64
C LEU A 92 4.74 -3.50 -13.39
N GLN A 93 3.79 -3.05 -14.20
CA GLN A 93 3.10 -1.76 -14.03
C GLN A 93 2.06 -1.81 -12.90
N TYR A 94 2.26 -2.67 -11.90
CA TYR A 94 1.31 -2.93 -10.83
C TYR A 94 2.01 -3.25 -9.51
N VAL A 95 1.36 -2.89 -8.41
CA VAL A 95 1.84 -3.20 -7.05
C VAL A 95 1.60 -4.67 -6.75
N THR A 96 2.61 -5.34 -6.22
CA THR A 96 2.56 -6.74 -5.82
C THR A 96 3.03 -6.90 -4.37
N THR A 97 2.92 -8.10 -3.83
CA THR A 97 3.54 -8.46 -2.56
C THR A 97 4.53 -9.61 -2.73
N LYS A 98 5.57 -9.62 -1.89
CA LYS A 98 6.64 -10.64 -1.92
C LYS A 98 7.06 -11.08 -0.52
N ASN A 99 7.57 -12.31 -0.41
CA ASN A 99 7.95 -12.91 0.87
C ASN A 99 9.22 -12.30 1.49
N THR A 100 10.09 -11.69 0.66
CA THR A 100 11.38 -11.16 1.12
C THR A 100 11.50 -9.69 0.78
N TYR A 101 11.92 -8.90 1.77
CA TYR A 101 12.38 -7.54 1.55
C TYR A 101 13.76 -7.56 0.87
N SER A 102 13.95 -6.72 -0.14
CA SER A 102 15.25 -6.47 -0.77
C SER A 102 15.71 -5.06 -0.44
N TYR A 103 17.00 -4.88 -0.20
CA TYR A 103 17.59 -3.54 0.00
C TYR A 103 17.36 -2.61 -1.20
N TYR A 104 17.20 -3.19 -2.40
CA TYR A 104 16.91 -2.47 -3.63
C TYR A 104 15.43 -2.10 -3.80
N ASP A 105 14.57 -2.49 -2.87
CA ASP A 105 13.16 -2.11 -2.94
C ASP A 105 12.99 -0.61 -2.78
N LYS A 106 12.10 -0.06 -3.60
CA LYS A 106 11.75 1.35 -3.51
C LYS A 106 11.08 1.63 -2.17
N LYS A 107 11.41 2.81 -1.61
CA LYS A 107 10.82 3.31 -0.36
C LYS A 107 9.41 3.82 -0.62
N TRP A 108 8.48 3.52 0.29
CA TRP A 108 7.15 4.13 0.27
C TRP A 108 7.14 5.39 1.13
N THR A 109 6.98 6.55 0.50
CA THR A 109 6.88 7.86 1.15
C THR A 109 5.57 8.55 0.82
N ARG A 110 5.22 9.55 1.62
CA ARG A 110 4.10 10.45 1.31
C ARG A 110 4.45 11.30 0.09
N PHE A 111 3.50 11.46 -0.84
CA PHE A 111 3.69 12.38 -1.95
C PHE A 111 3.95 13.81 -1.45
N GLY A 112 4.91 14.50 -2.09
CA GLY A 112 5.32 15.85 -1.68
C GLY A 112 6.10 15.93 -0.35
N SER A 113 6.58 14.80 0.20
CA SER A 113 7.29 14.78 1.48
C SER A 113 8.34 13.67 1.56
N GLU A 114 9.37 13.88 2.39
CA GLU A 114 10.32 12.83 2.78
C GLU A 114 9.79 11.91 3.88
N LYS A 115 8.63 12.25 4.46
CA LYS A 115 8.03 11.48 5.53
C LYS A 115 7.54 10.11 5.03
N HIS A 116 7.77 9.06 5.82
CA HIS A 116 7.27 7.72 5.54
C HIS A 116 5.73 7.65 5.62
N VAL A 117 5.12 6.69 4.92
CA VAL A 117 3.65 6.55 4.82
C VAL A 117 2.94 6.41 6.17
N CYS A 118 3.56 5.82 7.19
CA CYS A 118 2.96 5.70 8.53
C CYS A 118 3.30 6.84 9.50
N SER A 119 3.91 7.93 9.03
CA SER A 119 4.11 9.10 9.89
C SER A 119 2.76 9.75 10.17
N GLN A 120 2.66 10.60 11.19
CA GLN A 120 1.49 11.46 11.41
C GLN A 120 1.79 12.83 10.79
#